data_AF-A0A133PJA2-F1
#
_entry.id   AF-A0A133PJA2-F1
#
_cell.length_a   1.000
_cell.length_b   1.000
_cell.length_c   1.000
_cell.angle_alpha   90.00
_cell.angle_beta   90.00
_cell.angle_gamma   90.00
#
_symmetry.space_group_name_H-M   'P 1'
#
loop_
_entity.id
_entity.type
_entity.pdbx_description
1 polymer ?
#
loop_
_entity_poly.entity_id
_entity_poly.type
_entity_poly.pdbx_seq_one_letter_code
_entity_poly.pdbx_strand_id
1 'polypeptide(L)' 'MQEEMTRLELLTVLYSLQALLNADKTEEAKEVIEKIIKEAEKKPNE' A
#
# COMPACT_ATOMS: atom_id res chain seq x y z
N MET A 1 16.21 -4.82 -12.72
CA MET A 1 14.83 -4.55 -13.19
C MET A 1 14.01 -4.24 -11.95
N GLN A 2 13.32 -3.10 -11.88
CA GLN A 2 12.32 -2.90 -10.84
C GLN A 2 11.16 -3.86 -11.17
N GLU A 3 10.81 -4.78 -10.27
CA GLU A 3 9.59 -5.57 -10.42
C GLU A 3 8.40 -4.60 -10.36
N GLU A 4 7.64 -4.52 -11.46
CA GLU A 4 6.38 -3.80 -11.50
C GLU A 4 5.33 -4.59 -10.71
N MET A 5 4.57 -3.90 -9.87
CA MET A 5 3.46 -4.51 -9.13
C MET A 5 2.44 -5.08 -10.11
N THR A 6 2.07 -6.33 -9.91
CA THR A 6 1.03 -6.97 -10.71
C THR A 6 -0.34 -6.39 -10.36
N ARG A 7 -1.29 -6.50 -11.31
CA ARG A 7 -2.69 -6.09 -11.08
C ARG A 7 -3.31 -6.81 -9.86
N LEU A 8 -2.92 -8.07 -9.62
CA LEU A 8 -3.44 -8.87 -8.51
C LEU A 8 -2.91 -8.38 -7.15
N GLU A 9 -1.63 -8.03 -7.07
CA GLU A 9 -1.04 -7.45 -5.86
C GLU A 9 -1.66 -6.10 -5.53
N LEU A 10 -1.83 -5.23 -6.53
CA LEU A 10 -2.54 -3.96 -6.35
C LEU A 10 -3.95 -4.18 -5.82
N LEU A 11 -4.71 -5.11 -6.42
CA LEU A 11 -6.07 -5.41 -5.98
C LEU A 11 -6.09 -5.94 -4.53
N THR A 12 -5.11 -6.75 -4.14
CA THR A 12 -4.98 -7.28 -2.78
C THR A 12 -4.72 -6.17 -1.76
N VAL A 13 -3.86 -5.21 -2.10
CA VAL A 13 -3.63 -4.02 -1.27
C VAL A 13 -4.92 -3.22 -1.10
N LEU A 14 -5.65 -2.98 -2.19
CA LEU A 14 -6.90 -2.22 -2.16
C LEU A 14 -7.98 -2.90 -1.31
N TYR A 15 -8.13 -4.22 -1.40
CA TYR A 15 -9.05 -4.96 -0.52
C TYR A 15 -8.66 -4.91 0.94
N SER A 16 -7.36 -4.95 1.23
CA SER A 16 -6.86 -4.85 2.61
C SER A 16 -7.17 -3.48 3.22
N LEU A 17 -6.99 -2.40 2.45
CA LEU A 17 -7.37 -1.04 2.88
C LEU A 17 -8.88 -0.91 3.03
N GLN A 18 -9.67 -1.46 2.11
CA GLN A 18 -11.14 -1.47 2.20
C GLN A 18 -11.61 -2.16 3.50
N ALA A 19 -11.01 -3.28 3.87
CA ALA A 19 -11.37 -4.00 5.09
C ALA A 19 -11.09 -3.18 6.36
N LEU A 20 -9.97 -2.43 6.39
CA LEU A 20 -9.65 -1.53 7.51
C LEU A 20 -10.66 -0.39 7.62
N LEU A 21 -10.98 0.26 6.50
CA LEU A 21 -11.94 1.36 6.47
C LEU A 21 -13.36 0.89 6.86
N ASN A 22 -13.78 -0.29 6.42
CA ASN A 22 -15.08 -0.86 6.79
C ASN A 22 -15.16 -1.26 8.27
N ALA A 23 -14.03 -1.43 8.94
CA ALA A 23 -13.94 -1.73 10.37
C ALA A 23 -13.72 -0.47 11.23
N ASP A 24 -13.92 0.73 10.67
CA ASP A 24 -13.63 2.04 11.28
C ASP A 24 -12.15 2.20 11.73
N LYS A 25 -11.24 1.36 11.22
CA LYS A 25 -9.80 1.38 11.50
C LYS A 25 -9.06 2.36 10.60
N THR A 26 -9.48 3.61 10.64
CA THR A 26 -8.99 4.66 9.74
C THR A 26 -7.50 4.98 9.98
N GLU A 27 -7.04 4.95 11.23
CA GLU A 27 -5.63 5.23 11.54
C GLU A 27 -4.72 4.09 11.07
N GLU A 28 -5.10 2.83 11.27
CA GLU A 28 -4.33 1.70 10.73
C GLU A 28 -4.29 1.70 9.19
N ALA A 29 -5.38 2.10 8.53
CA ALA A 29 -5.40 2.26 7.08
C ALA A 29 -4.40 3.34 6.61
N LYS A 30 -4.35 4.48 7.31
CA LYS A 30 -3.37 5.55 7.03
C LYS A 30 -1.93 5.06 7.22
N GLU A 31 -1.65 4.32 8.28
CA GLU A 31 -0.30 3.77 8.51
C GLU A 31 0.15 2.83 7.39
N VAL A 32 -0.75 1.98 6.89
CA VAL A 32 -0.45 1.08 5.76
C VAL A 32 -0.15 1.89 4.50
N ILE A 33 -0.94 2.92 4.21
CA ILE A 33 -0.73 3.82 3.07
C ILE A 33 0.63 4.52 3.19
N GLU A 34 0.97 5.07 4.36
CA GLU A 34 2.26 5.73 4.58
C GLU A 34 3.44 4.78 4.38
N LYS A 35 3.34 3.53 4.84
CA LYS A 35 4.39 2.52 4.63
C LYS A 35 4.58 2.23 3.15
N ILE A 36 3.49 2.07 2.40
CA ILE A 36 3.53 1.84 0.95
C ILE A 36 4.17 3.03 0.23
N ILE A 37 3.79 4.26 0.60
CA ILE A 37 4.39 5.48 0.02
C ILE A 37 5.88 5.54 0.32
N LYS A 38 6.28 5.36 1.58
CA LYS A 38 7.70 5.37 1.98
C LYS A 38 8.52 4.32 1.23
N GLU A 39 7.99 3.12 1.02
CA GLU A 39 8.67 2.08 0.25
C GLU A 39 8.71 2.39 -1.26
N ALA A 40 7.68 3.04 -1.81
CA ALA A 40 7.68 3.51 -3.19
C ALA A 40 8.69 4.66 -3.42
N GLU A 41 8.80 5.57 -2.45
CA GLU A 41 9.77 6.67 -2.44
C GLU A 41 11.20 6.20 -2.19
N LYS A 42 11.40 5.01 -1.60
CA LYS A 42 12.72 4.45 -1.26
C LYS A 42 13.52 3.88 -2.43
N LYS A 43 13.03 3.90 -3.69
CA LYS A 43 13.87 3.50 -4.83
C LYS A 43 14.76 4.64 -5.33
N PRO A 44 15.99 4.27 -5.74
CA PRO A 44 17.21 4.97 -5.37
C PRO A 44 17.50 6.08 -6.37
N ASN A 45 17.82 7.27 -5.87
CA ASN A 45 18.72 8.11 -6.64
C ASN A 45 20.01 7.31 -6.86
N GLU A 46 20.41 7.21 -8.13
CA GLU A 46 21.79 6.97 -8.54
C GLU A 46 22.77 7.93 -7.84
#